data_AF-A0A9E5QL98-F1
#
_entry.id   AF-A0A9E5QL98-F1
#
_cell.length_a   1.000
_cell.length_b   1.000
_cell.length_c   1.000
_cell.angle_alpha   90.00
_cell.angle_beta   90.00
_cell.angle_gamma   90.00
#
_symmetry.space_group_name_H-M   'P 1'
#
loop_
_entity.id
_entity.type
_entity.pdbx_description
1 polymer ?
#
loop_
_entity_poly.entity_id
_entity_poly.type
_entity_poly.pdbx_seq_one_letter_code
_entity_poly.pdbx_strand_id
1 'polypeptide(L)'
;MPFMFLTLAVVGVIAFTAFFSTSPQVANPRAVLAFNVATIVLSIPVAVVIGWWIYADASTVKVGERGMAAYLGIMTGGNAALFVVAVGGLIRNFFVFPRSKRLPSPAVANP
;
A
#
# COMPACT_ATOMS: atom_id res chain seq x y z
N MET A 1 -21.18 -8.01 -0.51
CA MET A 1 -20.47 -7.08 0.40
C MET A 1 -19.47 -7.77 1.34
N PRO A 2 -19.82 -8.77 2.18
CA PRO A 2 -18.86 -9.32 3.15
C PRO A 2 -17.62 -9.96 2.50
N PHE A 3 -17.79 -10.66 1.38
CA PHE A 3 -16.66 -11.22 0.62
C PHE A 3 -15.68 -10.16 0.10
N MET A 4 -16.17 -8.99 -0.32
CA MET A 4 -15.32 -7.88 -0.80
C MET A 4 -14.45 -7.33 0.33
N PHE A 5 -15.04 -7.06 1.49
CA PHE A 5 -14.28 -6.61 2.65
C PHE A 5 -13.26 -7.66 3.10
N LEU A 6 -13.60 -8.94 3.00
CA LEU A 6 -12.67 -10.04 3.25
C LEU A 6 -11.52 -10.03 2.24
N THR A 7 -11.78 -9.92 0.94
CA THR A 7 -10.71 -9.84 -0.08
C THR A 7 -9.82 -8.63 0.14
N LEU A 8 -10.41 -7.46 0.40
CA LEU A 8 -9.65 -6.23 0.67
C LEU A 8 -8.79 -6.37 1.94
N ALA A 9 -9.33 -6.98 2.99
CA ALA A 9 -8.58 -7.26 4.21
C ALA A 9 -7.42 -8.23 3.95
N VAL A 10 -7.67 -9.35 3.25
CA VAL A 10 -6.64 -10.35 2.93
C VAL A 10 -5.54 -9.75 2.07
N VAL A 11 -5.89 -9.08 0.96
CA VAL A 11 -4.92 -8.44 0.06
C VAL A 11 -4.18 -7.32 0.79
N GLY A 12 -4.88 -6.54 1.61
CA GLY A 12 -4.29 -5.53 2.47
C GLY A 12 -3.23 -6.14 3.39
N VAL A 13 -3.58 -7.15 4.19
CA VAL A 13 -2.64 -7.82 5.09
C VAL A 13 -1.43 -8.37 4.34
N ILE A 14 -1.63 -9.02 3.19
CA ILE A 14 -0.52 -9.53 2.36
C ILE A 14 0.38 -8.40 1.89
N ALA A 15 -0.18 -7.31 1.37
CA ALA A 15 0.58 -6.18 0.86
C ALA A 15 1.35 -5.45 1.96
N PHE A 16 0.71 -5.22 3.12
CA PHE A 16 1.37 -4.65 4.29
C PHE A 16 2.51 -5.54 4.76
N THR A 17 2.27 -6.84 4.91
CA THR A 17 3.30 -7.80 5.32
C THR A 17 4.46 -7.80 4.33
N ALA A 18 4.20 -7.91 3.02
CA ALA A 18 5.22 -7.86 1.99
C ALA A 18 6.01 -6.54 1.99
N PHE A 19 5.33 -5.41 2.20
CA PHE A 19 5.96 -4.09 2.26
C PHE A 19 6.94 -3.97 3.42
N PHE A 20 6.59 -4.50 4.60
CA PHE A 20 7.49 -4.52 5.75
C PHE A 20 8.59 -5.57 5.61
N SER A 21 8.30 -6.76 5.10
CA SER A 21 9.29 -7.85 4.88
C SER A 21 10.36 -7.49 3.84
N THR A 22 10.04 -6.60 2.90
CA THR A 22 11.01 -6.10 1.90
C THR A 22 11.81 -4.89 2.38
N SER A 23 11.77 -4.57 3.68
CA SER A 23 12.48 -3.42 4.24
C SER A 23 14.00 -3.60 4.15
N PRO A 24 14.75 -2.61 3.65
CA PRO A 24 16.19 -2.70 3.52
C PRO A 24 16.87 -2.71 4.90
N GLN A 25 17.86 -3.58 5.06
CA GLN A 25 18.74 -3.57 6.23
C GLN A 25 19.75 -2.43 6.09
N VAL A 26 19.67 -1.43 6.96
CA VAL A 26 20.52 -0.22 6.96
C VAL A 26 20.95 0.11 8.38
N ALA A 27 22.02 0.92 8.51
CA ALA A 27 22.55 1.33 9.81
C ALA A 27 21.56 2.11 10.69
N ASN A 28 20.59 2.82 10.10
CA ASN A 28 19.56 3.56 10.83
C ASN A 28 18.15 2.97 10.60
N PRO A 29 17.68 2.06 11.47
CA PRO A 29 16.36 1.43 11.34
C PRO A 29 15.21 2.42 11.53
N ARG A 30 15.41 3.51 12.28
CA ARG A 30 14.38 4.54 12.51
C ARG A 30 14.04 5.28 11.22
N ALA A 31 15.03 5.51 10.35
CA ALA A 31 14.80 6.15 9.06
C ALA A 31 13.92 5.28 8.13
N VAL A 32 14.12 3.96 8.14
CA VAL A 32 13.29 3.02 7.37
C VAL A 32 11.88 2.98 7.92
N LEU A 33 11.73 2.92 9.25
CA LEU A 33 10.42 2.95 9.89
C LEU A 33 9.67 4.24 9.57
N ALA A 34 10.32 5.40 9.65
CA ALA A 34 9.71 6.68 9.33
C ALA A 34 9.22 6.74 7.88
N PHE A 35 10.02 6.24 6.92
CA PHE A 35 9.60 6.17 5.52
C PHE A 35 8.40 5.23 5.33
N ASN A 36 8.42 4.06 5.98
CA ASN A 36 7.32 3.10 5.92
C ASN A 36 6.03 3.70 6.47
N VAL A 37 6.08 4.32 7.65
CA VAL A 37 4.93 4.98 8.27
C VAL A 37 4.42 6.12 7.38
N ALA A 38 5.31 6.96 6.85
CA ALA A 38 4.92 8.04 5.93
C ALA A 38 4.21 7.51 4.68
N THR A 39 4.69 6.39 4.12
CA THR A 39 4.07 5.76 2.95
C THR A 39 2.66 5.25 3.27
N ILE A 40 2.47 4.62 4.43
CA ILE A 40 1.14 4.15 4.86
C ILE A 40 0.21 5.31 5.16
N VAL A 41 0.69 6.35 5.84
CA VAL A 41 -0.11 7.54 6.14
C VAL A 41 -0.52 8.25 4.84
N LEU A 42 0.33 8.25 3.81
CA LEU A 42 0.02 8.81 2.50
C LEU A 42 -0.97 7.95 1.70
N SER A 43 -0.97 6.63 1.87
CA SER A 43 -1.87 5.75 1.09
C SER A 43 -3.34 5.92 1.49
N ILE A 44 -3.62 6.25 2.75
CA ILE A 44 -4.97 6.47 3.27
C ILE A 44 -5.71 7.63 2.56
N PRO A 45 -5.19 8.88 2.52
CA PRO A 45 -5.88 9.97 1.84
C PRO A 45 -5.99 9.72 0.34
N VAL A 46 -5.02 9.06 -0.30
CA VAL A 46 -5.10 8.69 -1.72
C VAL A 46 -6.26 7.72 -1.96
N ALA A 47 -6.41 6.69 -1.13
CA ALA A 47 -7.53 5.76 -1.21
C ALA A 47 -8.88 6.45 -1.02
N VAL A 48 -8.98 7.36 -0.04
CA VAL A 48 -10.21 8.10 0.24
C VAL A 48 -10.58 9.01 -0.93
N VAL A 49 -9.63 9.80 -1.44
CA VAL A 49 -9.88 10.75 -2.55
C VAL A 49 -10.29 10.00 -3.81
N ILE A 50 -9.54 8.98 -4.22
CA ILE A 50 -9.83 8.23 -5.44
C ILE A 50 -11.13 7.43 -5.29
N GLY A 51 -11.33 6.75 -4.15
CA GLY A 51 -12.54 5.99 -3.90
C GLY A 51 -13.80 6.87 -3.85
N TRP A 52 -13.70 8.04 -3.23
CA TRP A 52 -14.80 9.01 -3.19
C TRP A 52 -15.12 9.55 -4.58
N TRP A 53 -14.11 9.89 -5.37
CA TRP A 53 -14.32 10.44 -6.71
C TRP A 53 -15.07 9.45 -7.62
N ILE A 54 -14.66 8.18 -7.61
CA ILE A 54 -15.33 7.10 -8.35
C ILE A 54 -16.74 6.83 -7.81
N TYR A 55 -16.91 6.84 -6.49
CA TYR A 55 -18.23 6.66 -5.87
C TYR A 55 -19.21 7.77 -6.28
N ALA A 56 -18.76 9.03 -6.23
CA ALA A 56 -19.57 10.18 -6.59
C ALA A 56 -19.99 10.13 -8.07
N ASP A 57 -19.04 9.82 -8.96
CA ASP A 57 -19.31 9.65 -10.39
C ASP A 57 -20.33 8.52 -10.65
N ALA A 58 -20.06 7.31 -10.14
CA ALA A 58 -20.94 6.16 -10.33
C ALA A 58 -22.34 6.36 -9.73
N SER A 59 -22.45 7.12 -8.63
CA SER A 59 -23.73 7.43 -7.99
C SER A 59 -24.61 8.38 -8.82
N THR A 60 -24.01 9.19 -9.69
CA THR A 60 -24.74 10.09 -10.61
C THR A 60 -25.16 9.38 -11.90
N VAL A 61 -24.30 8.51 -12.43
CA VAL A 61 -24.54 7.81 -13.71
C VAL A 61 -25.49 6.62 -13.54
N LYS A 62 -25.46 5.94 -12.38
CA LYS A 62 -26.25 4.74 -12.09
C LYS A 62 -27.04 4.86 -10.80
N VAL A 63 -27.97 5.83 -10.77
CA VAL A 63 -28.75 6.22 -9.58
C VAL A 63 -29.49 5.05 -8.90
N GLY A 64 -29.85 4.00 -9.66
CA GLY A 64 -30.51 2.79 -9.14
C GLY A 64 -29.58 1.73 -8.53
N GLU A 65 -28.25 1.83 -8.73
CA GLU A 65 -27.28 0.79 -8.34
C GLU A 65 -26.29 1.31 -7.25
N ARG A 66 -26.81 1.95 -6.19
CA ARG A 66 -25.96 2.50 -5.11
C ARG A 66 -24.99 1.49 -4.50
N GLY A 67 -25.37 0.22 -4.41
CA GLY A 67 -24.49 -0.86 -3.95
C GLY A 67 -23.30 -1.10 -4.89
N MET A 68 -23.49 -0.93 -6.20
CA MET A 68 -22.42 -1.06 -7.20
C MET A 68 -21.49 0.15 -7.19
N ALA A 69 -22.03 1.37 -7.02
CA ALA A 69 -21.22 2.57 -6.85
C ALA A 69 -20.30 2.47 -5.62
N ALA A 70 -20.84 2.00 -4.49
CA ALA A 70 -20.06 1.76 -3.27
C ALA A 70 -18.96 0.70 -3.48
N TYR A 71 -19.29 -0.39 -4.17
CA TYR A 71 -18.33 -1.45 -4.53
C TYR A 71 -17.17 -0.89 -5.34
N LEU A 72 -17.46 -0.12 -6.41
CA LEU A 72 -16.44 0.48 -7.27
C LEU A 72 -15.57 1.48 -6.52
N GLY A 73 -16.16 2.31 -5.66
CA GLY A 73 -15.42 3.26 -4.82
C GLY A 73 -14.44 2.56 -3.87
N ILE A 74 -14.91 1.54 -3.13
CA ILE A 74 -14.08 0.80 -2.17
C ILE A 74 -12.96 0.04 -2.88
N MET A 75 -13.27 -0.66 -3.97
CA MET A 75 -12.28 -1.44 -4.71
C MET A 75 -11.20 -0.53 -5.34
N THR A 76 -11.61 0.55 -5.99
CA THR A 76 -10.67 1.48 -6.64
C THR A 76 -9.83 2.22 -5.60
N GLY A 77 -10.43 2.64 -4.48
CA GLY A 77 -9.71 3.25 -3.37
C GLY A 77 -8.69 2.29 -2.75
N GLY A 78 -9.07 1.04 -2.50
CA GLY A 78 -8.16 0.00 -2.01
C GLY A 78 -6.97 -0.23 -2.95
N ASN A 79 -7.23 -0.35 -4.26
CA ASN A 79 -6.19 -0.51 -5.27
C ASN A 79 -5.25 0.70 -5.33
N ALA A 80 -5.79 1.92 -5.19
CA ALA A 80 -4.97 3.13 -5.14
C ALA A 80 -4.03 3.15 -3.93
N ALA A 81 -4.50 2.76 -2.73
CA ALA A 81 -3.63 2.60 -1.57
C ALA A 81 -2.53 1.57 -1.81
N LEU A 82 -2.87 0.41 -2.37
CA LEU A 82 -1.90 -0.65 -2.68
C LEU A 82 -0.84 -0.16 -3.68
N PHE A 83 -1.24 0.64 -4.66
CA PHE A 83 -0.33 1.26 -5.62
C PHE A 83 0.67 2.21 -4.94
N VAL A 84 0.19 3.07 -4.03
CA VAL A 84 1.07 3.96 -3.23
C VAL A 84 2.06 3.16 -2.40
N VAL A 85 1.62 2.07 -1.76
CA VAL A 85 2.49 1.19 -0.97
C VAL A 85 3.55 0.52 -1.86
N ALA A 86 3.16 0.01 -3.03
CA ALA A 86 4.09 -0.61 -3.97
C ALA A 86 5.13 0.38 -4.50
N VAL A 87 4.69 1.56 -4.96
CA VAL A 87 5.58 2.63 -5.45
C VAL A 87 6.47 3.15 -4.33
N GLY A 88 5.94 3.36 -3.13
CA GLY A 88 6.73 3.72 -1.95
C GLY A 88 7.81 2.68 -1.65
N GLY A 89 7.49 1.39 -1.79
CA GLY A 89 8.45 0.29 -1.61
C GLY A 89 9.58 0.33 -2.64
N LEU A 90 9.27 0.67 -3.90
CA LEU A 90 10.26 0.88 -4.95
C LEU A 90 11.13 2.11 -4.65
N ILE A 91 10.53 3.26 -4.32
CA ILE A 91 11.26 4.49 -3.98
C ILE A 91 12.20 4.24 -2.79
N ARG A 92 11.71 3.58 -1.75
CA ARG A 92 12.49 3.17 -0.58
C ARG A 92 13.71 2.35 -0.98
N ASN A 93 13.51 1.34 -1.81
CA ASN A 93 14.54 0.36 -2.13
C ASN A 93 15.58 0.86 -3.15
N PHE A 94 15.16 1.66 -4.13
CA PHE A 94 16.04 2.07 -5.23
C PHE A 94 16.63 3.46 -5.05
N PHE A 95 15.92 4.38 -4.41
CA PHE A 95 16.33 5.79 -4.34
C PHE A 95 16.73 6.22 -2.93
N VAL A 96 15.94 5.87 -1.91
CA VAL A 96 16.20 6.33 -0.53
C VAL A 96 17.27 5.46 0.15
N PHE A 97 17.13 4.15 0.07
CA PHE A 97 18.06 3.16 0.64
C PHE A 97 18.56 2.19 -0.45
N PRO A 98 19.33 2.69 -1.43
CA PRO A 98 19.92 1.87 -2.48
C PRO A 98 20.85 0.81 -1.89
N ARG A 99 21.10 -0.27 -2.64
CA ARG A 99 21.96 -1.39 -2.19
C ARG A 99 23.33 -0.95 -1.68
N SER A 100 23.91 0.11 -2.25
CA SER A 100 25.22 0.66 -1.83
C SER A 100 25.24 1.22 -0.40
N LYS A 101 24.08 1.56 0.18
CA LYS A 101 23.95 2.12 1.54
C LYS A 101 23.44 1.08 2.56
N ARG A 102 23.22 -0.15 2.13
CA ARG A 102 22.71 -1.23 2.99
C ARG A 102 23.86 -1.89 3.72
N LEU A 103 23.58 -2.39 4.92
CA LEU A 103 24.55 -3.21 5.64
C LEU A 103 24.83 -4.47 4.80
N PRO A 104 26.09 -4.96 4.77
CA PRO A 104 26.40 -6.26 4.20
C PRO A 104 25.45 -7.29 4.81
N SER A 105 24.83 -8.13 3.98
CA SER A 105 24.09 -9.28 4.51
C SER A 105 25.05 -10.04 5.41
N PRO A 106 24.69 -10.40 6.65
CA PRO A 106 25.54 -11.23 7.49
C PRO A 106 25.96 -12.44 6.66
N ALA A 107 27.27 -12.72 6.62
CA ALA A 107 27.81 -13.88 5.93
C ALA A 107 27.00 -15.08 6.42
N VAL A 108 26.34 -15.76 5.49
CA VAL A 108 25.67 -17.03 5.79
C VAL A 108 26.78 -17.91 6.36
N ALA A 109 26.74 -18.15 7.67
CA ALA A 109 27.57 -19.17 8.27
C ALA A 109 27.11 -20.47 7.64
N ASN A 110 27.84 -20.92 6.61
CA ASN A 110 27.62 -22.24 6.04
C ASN A 110 27.77 -23.24 7.19
N PRO A 111 26.76 -24.09 7.44
CA PRO A 111 26.87 -25.15 8.44
C PRO A 111 27.97 -26.16 8.09
#